data_AF-A0A3D2RXF2-F1
#
_entry.id   AF-A0A3D2RXF2-F1
#
_cell.length_a   1.000
_cell.length_b   1.000
_cell.length_c   1.000
_cell.angle_alpha   90.00
_cell.angle_beta   90.00
_cell.angle_gamma   90.00
#
_symmetry.space_group_name_H-M   'P 1'
#
loop_
_entity.id
_entity.type
_entity.pdbx_description
1 polymer ?
#
loop_
_entity_poly.entity_id
_entity_poly.type
_entity_poly.pdbx_seq_one_letter_code
_entity_poly.pdbx_strand_id
1 'polypeptide(L)'
;MRRLALYCIIYSITFPVIAEETETFLREKLEIKGFGSPIVKLTKVHNEFDLMIGARGAVLLNRALAIGIGGYSLASSIHVSDPQSNFEMEYAGLILELVFPSDKLVHLSASTLIGWG
;
A
#
# COMPACT_ATOMS: atom_id res chain seq x y z
N MET A 1 -22.81 -15.62 2.68
CA MET A 1 -21.78 -14.56 2.80
C MET A 1 -20.89 -14.70 4.04
N ARG A 2 -21.41 -14.88 5.26
CA ARG A 2 -20.58 -15.05 6.49
C ARG A 2 -19.55 -16.19 6.45
N ARG A 3 -19.90 -17.35 5.86
CA ARG A 3 -18.98 -18.51 5.75
C ARG A 3 -17.85 -18.27 4.74
N LEU A 4 -18.10 -17.52 3.67
CA LEU A 4 -17.08 -17.17 2.68
C LEU A 4 -16.05 -16.20 3.25
N ALA A 5 -16.51 -15.19 4.00
CA ALA A 5 -15.62 -14.26 4.71
C ALA A 5 -14.71 -14.98 5.71
N LEU A 6 -15.22 -16.00 6.41
CA LEU A 6 -14.42 -16.84 7.31
C LEU A 6 -13.33 -17.62 6.57
N TYR A 7 -13.61 -18.17 5.38
CA TYR A 7 -12.60 -18.86 4.58
C TYR A 7 -11.51 -17.90 4.07
N CYS A 8 -11.87 -16.68 3.66
CA CYS A 8 -10.89 -15.67 3.28
C CYS A 8 -9.98 -15.27 4.46
N ILE A 9 -10.54 -15.12 5.67
CA ILE A 9 -9.77 -14.79 6.88
C ILE A 9 -8.80 -15.92 7.23
N ILE A 10 -9.23 -17.19 7.13
CA ILE A 10 -8.38 -18.34 7.45
C ILE A 10 -7.25 -18.50 6.42
N TYR A 11 -7.52 -18.25 5.13
CA TYR A 11 -6.51 -18.35 4.07
C TYR A 11 -5.42 -17.27 4.18
N SER A 12 -5.76 -16.09 4.72
CA SER A 12 -4.80 -15.00 4.96
C SER A 12 -3.79 -15.29 6.10
N ILE A 13 -3.99 -16.33 6.91
CA ILE A 13 -3.16 -16.62 8.10
C ILE A 13 -2.01 -17.57 7.77
N THR A 14 -2.05 -18.29 6.64
CA THR A 14 -0.99 -19.22 6.26
C THR A 14 0.14 -18.51 5.51
N PHE A 15 0.94 -17.73 6.24
CA PHE A 15 2.23 -17.28 5.74
C PHE A 15 3.28 -18.38 5.98
N PRO A 16 4.07 -18.79 4.96
CA PRO A 16 5.24 -19.62 5.21
C PRO A 16 6.23 -18.80 6.05
N VAL A 17 6.51 -19.29 7.27
CA VAL A 17 7.60 -18.79 8.11
C VAL A 17 8.90 -19.22 7.43
N ILE A 18 9.47 -18.34 6.62
CA ILE A 18 10.84 -18.46 6.13
C ILE A 18 11.72 -17.90 7.26
N ALA A 19 12.37 -18.81 7.98
CA ALA A 19 13.32 -18.48 9.03
C ALA A 19 14.65 -18.03 8.39
N GLU A 20 14.75 -16.73 8.11
CA GLU A 20 16.00 -16.01 7.91
C GLU A 20 16.14 -15.04 9.09
N GLU A 21 17.36 -14.87 9.63
CA GLU A 21 17.67 -14.17 10.90
C GLU A 21 16.73 -13.00 11.17
N THR A 22 15.69 -13.26 11.96
CA THR A 22 14.61 -12.32 12.15
C THR A 22 15.05 -11.36 13.24
N GLU A 23 15.51 -10.17 12.87
CA GLU A 23 15.42 -8.98 13.71
C GLU A 23 13.97 -8.92 14.22
N THR A 24 13.76 -9.33 15.47
CA THR A 24 12.42 -9.58 16.02
C THR A 24 11.61 -8.30 16.02
N PHE A 25 10.36 -8.37 15.53
CA PHE A 25 9.38 -7.28 15.67
C PHE A 25 9.20 -6.85 17.14
N LEU A 26 9.50 -7.74 18.10
CA LEU A 26 9.51 -7.48 19.54
C LEU A 26 10.96 -7.33 20.03
N ARG A 27 11.63 -6.25 19.63
CA ARG A 27 12.85 -5.80 20.34
C ARG A 27 12.46 -5.18 21.69
N GLU A 28 13.34 -5.28 22.68
CA GLU A 28 13.17 -4.63 23.99
C GLU A 28 12.97 -3.11 23.88
N LYS A 29 13.45 -2.51 22.79
CA LYS A 29 13.30 -1.08 22.48
C LYS A 29 12.65 -0.91 21.11
N LEU A 30 11.44 -0.36 21.11
CA LEU A 30 10.71 0.01 19.91
C LEU A 30 11.42 1.18 19.19
N GLU A 31 11.84 0.97 17.95
CA GLU A 31 12.35 2.02 17.06
C GLU A 31 11.20 2.54 16.20
N ILE A 32 10.88 3.83 16.32
CA ILE A 32 9.84 4.51 15.53
C ILE A 32 10.50 5.56 14.64
N LYS A 33 10.24 5.51 13.34
CA LYS A 33 10.69 6.51 12.36
C LYS A 33 9.54 6.94 11.46
N GLY A 34 9.34 8.24 11.29
CA GLY A 34 8.36 8.78 10.34
C GLY A 34 8.98 9.00 8.96
N PHE A 35 8.19 8.83 7.91
CA PHE A 35 8.55 9.25 6.56
C PHE A 35 7.33 9.78 5.79
N GLY A 36 7.61 10.61 4.78
CA GLY A 36 6.64 11.09 3.79
C GLY A 36 7.21 10.97 2.40
N SER A 37 6.37 10.66 1.41
CA SER A 37 6.80 10.47 0.03
C SER A 37 5.69 10.90 -0.94
N PRO A 38 6.02 11.59 -2.04
CA PRO A 38 5.14 11.61 -3.20
C PRO A 38 5.01 10.20 -3.79
N ILE A 39 3.90 9.94 -4.47
CA ILE A 39 3.63 8.68 -5.15
C ILE A 39 3.28 8.98 -6.59
N VAL A 40 3.87 8.21 -7.50
CA VAL A 40 3.43 8.11 -8.89
C VAL A 40 3.20 6.63 -9.19
N LYS A 41 2.01 6.28 -9.70
CA LYS A 41 1.66 4.92 -10.12
C LYS A 41 1.33 4.91 -11.59
N LEU A 42 1.81 3.90 -12.29
CA LEU A 42 1.32 3.56 -13.63
C LEU A 42 0.13 2.63 -13.46
N THR A 43 -0.99 2.93 -14.10
CA THR A 43 -2.20 2.12 -14.03
C THR A 43 -2.82 1.97 -15.41
N LYS A 44 -3.80 1.09 -15.49
CA LYS A 44 -4.65 0.93 -16.66
C LYS A 44 -6.10 1.00 -16.23
N VAL A 45 -6.82 2.02 -16.68
CA VAL A 45 -8.23 2.25 -16.38
C VAL A 45 -8.99 2.29 -17.69
N HIS A 46 -10.11 1.57 -17.78
CA HIS A 46 -10.91 1.46 -19.01
C HIS A 46 -10.09 1.08 -20.27
N ASN A 47 -9.12 0.18 -20.11
CA ASN A 47 -8.22 -0.25 -21.19
C ASN A 47 -7.22 0.83 -21.70
N GLU A 48 -7.18 2.00 -21.06
CA GLU A 48 -6.24 3.09 -21.33
C GLU A 48 -5.16 3.19 -20.26
N PHE A 49 -3.94 3.49 -20.68
CA PHE A 49 -2.82 3.69 -19.76
C PHE A 49 -2.91 5.08 -19.15
N ASP A 50 -2.77 5.16 -17.82
CA ASP A 50 -2.79 6.44 -17.12
C ASP A 50 -1.82 6.45 -15.93
N LEU A 51 -1.58 7.65 -15.43
CA LEU A 51 -0.78 7.95 -14.26
C LEU A 51 -1.71 8.28 -13.10
N MET A 52 -1.32 7.83 -11.92
CA MET A 52 -1.91 8.30 -10.68
C MET A 52 -0.86 9.01 -9.86
N ILE A 53 -1.19 10.20 -9.36
CA ILE A 53 -0.27 11.04 -8.59
C ILE A 53 -0.88 11.25 -7.21
N GLY A 54 -0.03 11.25 -6.19
CA GLY A 54 -0.48 11.43 -4.81
C GLY A 54 0.66 11.57 -3.83
N ALA A 55 0.32 11.39 -2.56
CA ALA A 55 1.28 11.42 -1.47
C ALA A 55 0.90 10.42 -0.37
N ARG A 56 1.92 10.01 0.40
CA ARG A 56 1.74 9.22 1.62
C ARG A 56 2.65 9.69 2.73
N GLY A 57 2.22 9.40 3.95
CA GLY A 57 3.05 9.48 5.15
C GLY A 57 2.79 8.29 6.06
N ALA A 58 3.84 7.73 6.64
CA ALA A 58 3.74 6.59 7.54
C ALA A 58 4.80 6.63 8.64
N VAL A 59 4.52 5.92 9.72
CA VAL A 59 5.47 5.59 10.78
C VAL A 59 5.92 4.15 10.63
N LEU A 60 7.23 3.96 10.51
CA LEU A 60 7.95 2.71 10.44
C LEU A 60 8.34 2.25 11.84
N LEU A 61 7.87 1.06 12.21
CA LEU A 61 8.09 0.37 13.47
C LEU A 61 9.12 -0.74 13.25
N ASN A 62 10.22 -0.70 14.01
CA ASN A 62 11.28 -1.71 14.00
C ASN A 62 11.80 -2.06 12.60
N ARG A 63 11.77 -1.10 11.66
CA ARG A 63 12.16 -1.26 10.25
C ARG A 63 11.44 -2.38 9.50
N ALA A 64 10.33 -2.88 10.04
CA ALA A 64 9.62 -4.05 9.52
C ALA A 64 8.17 -3.74 9.14
N LEU A 65 7.50 -2.84 9.86
CA LEU A 65 6.09 -2.51 9.64
C LEU A 65 5.90 -1.00 9.57
N ALA A 66 5.36 -0.51 8.46
CA ALA A 66 4.94 0.88 8.31
C ALA A 66 3.41 0.98 8.32
N ILE A 67 2.91 1.92 9.13
CA ILE A 67 1.48 2.23 9.26
C ILE A 67 1.31 3.71 8.97
N GLY A 68 0.37 4.08 8.12
CA GLY A 68 0.22 5.46 7.69
C GLY A 68 -1.08 5.77 6.99
N ILE A 69 -1.06 6.90 6.29
CA ILE A 69 -2.13 7.37 5.43
C ILE A 69 -1.57 7.76 4.07
N GLY A 70 -2.40 7.69 3.04
CA GLY A 70 -2.08 8.26 1.76
C GLY A 70 -3.30 8.43 0.90
N GLY A 71 -3.10 9.14 -0.21
CA GLY A 71 -4.13 9.33 -1.22
C GLY A 71 -3.48 9.60 -2.56
N TYR A 72 -4.18 9.23 -3.63
CA TYR A 72 -3.79 9.46 -5.00
C TYR A 72 -5.02 9.68 -5.89
N SER A 73 -4.84 10.44 -6.97
CA SER A 73 -5.85 10.66 -8.00
C SER A 73 -5.28 10.38 -9.38
N LEU A 74 -6.15 10.18 -10.38
CA LEU A 74 -5.73 10.15 -11.78
C LEU A 74 -5.14 11.50 -12.17
N ALA A 75 -4.02 11.46 -12.88
CA ALA A 75 -3.34 12.65 -13.38
C ALA A 75 -4.04 13.24 -14.61
N SER A 76 -4.85 12.45 -15.31
CA SER A 76 -5.57 12.83 -16.51
C SER A 76 -7.05 12.44 -16.42
N SER A 77 -7.91 13.17 -17.13
CA SER A 77 -9.32 12.79 -17.32
C SER A 77 -9.39 11.80 -18.48
N ILE A 78 -9.76 10.56 -18.20
CA ILE A 78 -9.88 9.51 -19.21
C ILE A 78 -11.18 9.72 -19.98
N HIS A 79 -11.10 9.74 -21.31
CA HIS A 79 -12.26 9.90 -22.18
C HIS A 79 -12.93 8.54 -22.35
N VAL A 80 -13.96 8.28 -21.53
CA VAL A 80 -14.85 7.14 -21.76
C VAL A 80 -15.68 7.42 -23.02
N SER A 81 -16.18 6.39 -23.72
CA SER A 81 -16.84 6.51 -25.05
C SER A 81 -18.04 7.46 -25.15
N ASP A 82 -18.42 8.13 -24.07
CA ASP A 82 -19.31 9.29 -24.06
C ASP A 82 -18.47 10.58 -23.88
N PRO A 83 -18.37 11.47 -24.88
CA PRO A 83 -17.57 12.70 -24.84
C PRO A 83 -18.03 13.74 -23.80
N GLN A 84 -19.02 13.43 -22.96
CA GLN A 84 -19.45 14.23 -21.82
C GLN A 84 -19.11 13.60 -20.45
N SER A 85 -18.49 12.42 -20.43
CA SER A 85 -18.11 11.72 -19.20
C SER A 85 -16.60 11.85 -18.95
N ASN A 86 -16.20 12.90 -18.22
CA ASN A 86 -14.86 12.97 -17.64
C ASN A 86 -14.79 11.96 -16.50
N PHE A 87 -13.98 10.92 -16.64
CA PHE A 87 -13.74 9.98 -15.56
C PHE A 87 -12.62 10.52 -14.66
N GLU A 88 -13.00 10.92 -13.45
CA GLU A 88 -12.08 11.30 -12.38
C GLU A 88 -12.12 10.21 -11.31
N MET A 89 -10.93 9.83 -10.82
CA MET A 89 -10.81 8.84 -9.74
C MET A 89 -9.83 9.37 -8.72
N GLU A 90 -10.28 9.41 -7.47
CA GLU A 90 -9.49 9.70 -6.29
C GLU A 90 -9.61 8.52 -5.33
N TYR A 91 -8.56 8.23 -4.56
CA TYR A 91 -8.56 7.13 -3.60
C TYR A 91 -7.64 7.48 -2.43
N ALA A 92 -8.16 7.40 -1.21
CA ALA A 92 -7.43 7.73 0.01
C ALA A 92 -7.76 6.78 1.16
N GLY A 93 -6.83 6.62 2.11
CA GLY A 93 -7.06 5.75 3.25
C GLY A 93 -5.81 5.37 4.02
N LEU A 94 -5.92 4.24 4.74
CA LEU A 94 -4.88 3.72 5.61
C LEU A 94 -3.87 2.89 4.81
N ILE A 95 -2.60 3.09 5.09
CA ILE A 95 -1.51 2.32 4.52
C ILE A 95 -0.99 1.33 5.55
N LEU A 96 -0.90 0.08 5.13
CA LEU A 96 -0.15 -0.97 5.81
C LEU A 96 0.96 -1.43 4.87
N GLU A 97 2.20 -1.39 5.35
CA GLU A 97 3.36 -1.76 4.55
C GLU A 97 4.30 -2.65 5.34
N LEU A 98 4.59 -3.82 4.79
CA LEU A 98 5.60 -4.73 5.30
C LEU A 98 6.92 -4.42 4.59
N VAL A 99 7.94 -4.04 5.36
CA VAL A 99 9.27 -3.71 4.86
C VAL A 99 10.17 -4.91 5.14
N PHE A 100 10.77 -5.47 4.09
CA PHE A 100 11.72 -6.56 4.25
C PHE A 100 13.05 -5.99 4.76
N PRO A 101 13.60 -6.54 5.86
CA PRO A 101 14.83 -6.04 6.45
C PRO A 101 15.98 -6.17 5.45
N SER A 102 16.75 -5.10 5.33
CA SER A 102 17.89 -4.99 4.44
C SER A 102 18.77 -3.87 4.96
N ASP A 103 20.09 -4.09 5.03
CA ASP A 103 21.06 -3.04 5.36
C ASP A 103 21.42 -2.14 4.17
N LYS A 104 20.74 -2.34 3.03
CA LYS A 104 20.95 -1.56 1.80
C LYS A 104 20.09 -0.30 1.82
N LEU A 105 20.53 0.71 1.08
CA LEU A 105 19.76 1.95 0.84
C LEU A 105 18.41 1.69 0.15
N VAL A 106 18.30 0.58 -0.58
CA VAL A 106 17.08 0.16 -1.27
C VAL A 106 16.43 -0.96 -0.46
N HIS A 107 15.18 -0.76 -0.10
CA HIS A 107 14.36 -1.71 0.64
C HIS A 107 13.27 -2.28 -0.26
N LEU A 108 13.04 -3.59 -0.15
CA LEU A 108 11.86 -4.20 -0.71
C LEU A 108 10.72 -4.03 0.30
N SER A 109 9.54 -3.65 -0.17
CA SER A 109 8.36 -3.58 0.67
C SER A 109 7.11 -4.00 -0.09
N ALA A 110 6.12 -4.49 0.64
CA ALA A 110 4.79 -4.79 0.15
C ALA A 110 3.81 -3.87 0.87
N SER A 111 3.13 -3.01 0.11
CA SER A 111 2.20 -2.00 0.65
C SER A 111 0.78 -2.24 0.16
N THR A 112 -0.18 -2.10 1.07
CA THR A 112 -1.61 -2.07 0.77
C THR A 112 -2.20 -0.77 1.30
N LEU A 113 -3.03 -0.13 0.48
CA LEU A 113 -3.87 0.98 0.90
C LEU A 113 -5.30 0.46 1.04
N ILE A 114 -5.85 0.57 2.24
CA ILE A 114 -7.24 0.23 2.56
C ILE A 114 -7.96 1.56 2.75
N GLY A 115 -8.78 1.91 1.77
CA GLY A 115 -9.34 3.24 1.68
C GLY A 115 -10.67 3.30 0.95
N TRP A 116 -11.16 4.53 0.83
CA TRP A 116 -12.34 4.92 0.09
C TRP A 116 -11.98 6.01 -0.93
N GLY A 117 -12.84 6.21 -1.91
CA GLY A 117 -12.66 7.11 -3.03
C GLY A 117 -13.96 7.22 -3.80
#